data_AF-A0A955XET2-F1
#
_entry.id   AF-A0A955XET2-F1
#
_cell.length_a   1.000
_cell.length_b   1.000
_cell.length_c   1.000
_cell.angle_alpha   90.00
_cell.angle_beta   90.00
_cell.angle_gamma   90.00
#
_symmetry.space_group_name_H-M   'P 1'
#
loop_
_entity.id
_entity.type
_entity.pdbx_description
1 polymer ?
#
loop_
_entity_poly.entity_id
_entity_poly.type
_entity_poly.pdbx_seq_one_letter_code
_entity_poly.pdbx_strand_id
1 'polypeptide(L)'
;RQNAERTRFESNVSDISGFIEGLELSLDIAPPTAEQLPRISQLTLRTNQFNLTTVRRSEAEVKALMASGAEVLRCTVRDRFGDYGLVGVLMYRVGEDALEVDTFLLSCRVLGRGVEHALLRKLGEVARAAGKTRVDVPFAPTAKNEPAKNFVDSLGAEYREDTADGFLYRLPVEVAANASYTTGYQEQQLEVSRQRKVKAKVADSTKSQRYQRIATEITRPEEVVEALHARNLTQRPDTMGARVAPRSETERRLVTLWQRVLHVEPIGVTDRFMDLGGTSLASAYLFAEIERRWGRRFPLSTILERDTVEKMARLLLTGERAPVRA
;
A
#
# COMPACT_ATOMS: atom_id res chain seq x y z
N ARG A 1 2.15 6.55 -24.09
CA ARG A 1 2.18 7.94 -24.63
C ARG A 1 2.19 8.97 -23.51
N GLN A 2 1.17 9.00 -22.64
CA GLN A 2 1.05 9.94 -21.51
C GLN A 2 2.25 9.95 -20.52
N ASN A 3 2.80 8.78 -20.14
CA ASN A 3 4.01 8.73 -19.31
C ASN A 3 5.26 9.31 -20.02
N ALA A 4 5.36 9.19 -21.34
CA ALA A 4 6.53 9.67 -22.08
C ALA A 4 6.54 11.21 -22.21
N GLU A 5 5.36 11.84 -22.29
CA GLU A 5 5.22 13.30 -22.24
C GLU A 5 5.51 13.85 -20.84
N ARG A 6 5.09 13.13 -19.79
CA ARG A 6 5.41 13.46 -18.39
C ARG A 6 6.92 13.42 -18.13
N THR A 7 7.62 12.40 -18.59
CA THR A 7 9.09 12.30 -18.46
C THR A 7 9.82 13.39 -19.25
N ARG A 8 9.28 13.85 -20.40
CA ARG A 8 9.83 14.99 -21.16
C ARG A 8 9.62 16.34 -20.46
N PHE A 9 8.54 16.49 -19.71
CA PHE A 9 8.34 17.68 -18.88
C PHE A 9 9.24 17.65 -17.64
N GLU A 10 9.42 16.48 -17.00
CA GLU A 10 10.37 16.28 -15.89
C GLU A 10 11.81 16.66 -16.27
N SER A 11 12.23 16.45 -17.53
CA SER A 11 13.59 16.82 -17.99
C SER A 11 13.79 18.32 -18.26
N ASN A 12 12.73 19.12 -18.36
CA ASN A 12 12.80 20.53 -18.74
C ASN A 12 12.61 21.50 -17.56
N VAL A 13 12.25 21.00 -16.37
CA VAL A 13 12.08 21.86 -15.18
C VAL A 13 13.30 21.72 -14.29
N SER A 14 13.99 22.84 -14.06
CA SER A 14 15.23 22.93 -13.28
C SER A 14 15.01 22.86 -11.76
N ASP A 15 13.76 22.98 -11.29
CA ASP A 15 13.41 22.92 -9.87
C ASP A 15 12.08 22.15 -9.64
N ILE A 16 12.05 21.26 -8.64
CA ILE A 16 10.90 20.40 -8.33
C ILE A 16 9.68 21.23 -7.90
N SER A 17 9.91 22.38 -7.27
CA SER A 17 8.88 23.37 -6.92
C SER A 17 8.09 23.82 -8.14
N GLY A 18 8.79 24.23 -9.20
CA GLY A 18 8.17 24.66 -10.46
C GLY A 18 7.48 23.53 -11.22
N PHE A 19 7.88 22.28 -10.99
CA PHE A 19 7.22 21.11 -11.58
C PHE A 19 5.88 20.81 -10.90
N ILE A 20 5.82 20.89 -9.56
CA ILE A 20 4.58 20.69 -8.81
C ILE A 20 3.58 21.82 -9.06
N GLU A 21 4.05 23.08 -9.10
CA GLU A 21 3.22 24.23 -9.47
C GLU A 21 2.72 24.13 -10.91
N GLY A 22 3.59 23.72 -11.84
CA GLY A 22 3.24 23.54 -13.27
C GLY A 22 2.33 22.35 -13.59
N LEU A 23 2.06 21.45 -12.63
CA LEU A 23 1.13 20.34 -12.81
C LEU A 23 -0.35 20.77 -12.68
N GLU A 24 -0.63 21.91 -12.06
CA GLU A 24 -1.99 22.42 -11.80
C GLU A 24 -2.89 21.35 -11.17
N LEU A 25 -2.46 20.81 -10.02
CA LEU A 25 -3.19 19.74 -9.35
C LEU A 25 -4.57 20.24 -8.88
N SER A 26 -5.62 19.62 -9.41
CA SER A 26 -7.00 19.80 -8.99
C SER A 26 -7.42 18.64 -8.09
N LEU A 27 -7.86 18.98 -6.88
CA LEU A 27 -8.33 18.01 -5.89
C LEU A 27 -9.84 18.12 -5.72
N ASP A 28 -10.52 16.98 -5.70
CA ASP A 28 -11.93 16.89 -5.34
C ASP A 28 -12.09 15.98 -4.11
N ILE A 29 -12.46 16.59 -2.98
CA ILE A 29 -12.63 15.92 -1.68
C ILE A 29 -14.11 15.98 -1.30
N ALA A 30 -14.77 14.82 -1.31
CA ALA A 30 -16.23 14.73 -1.12
C ALA A 30 -16.64 13.38 -0.52
N PRO A 31 -17.88 13.23 -0.02
CA PRO A 31 -18.41 11.93 0.33
C PRO A 31 -18.40 10.96 -0.87
N PRO A 32 -18.17 9.65 -0.66
CA PRO A 32 -18.16 8.69 -1.74
C PRO A 32 -19.57 8.34 -2.21
N THR A 33 -19.70 8.00 -3.49
CA THR A 33 -20.89 7.32 -4.01
C THR A 33 -20.85 5.84 -3.67
N ALA A 34 -22.00 5.16 -3.70
CA ALA A 34 -22.08 3.71 -3.43
C ALA A 34 -21.15 2.89 -4.36
N GLU A 35 -21.02 3.31 -5.61
CA GLU A 35 -20.15 2.68 -6.63
C GLU A 35 -18.65 2.82 -6.31
N GLN A 36 -18.27 3.78 -5.46
CA GLN A 36 -16.88 4.02 -5.09
C GLN A 36 -16.43 3.21 -3.86
N LEU A 37 -17.36 2.61 -3.11
CA LEU A 37 -17.06 1.81 -1.92
C LEU A 37 -16.16 0.59 -2.21
N PRO A 38 -16.37 -0.19 -3.30
CA PRO A 38 -15.44 -1.27 -3.65
C PRO A 38 -14.01 -0.76 -3.89
N ARG A 39 -13.86 0.44 -4.47
CA ARG A 39 -12.56 1.05 -4.75
C ARG A 39 -11.88 1.56 -3.48
N ILE A 40 -12.65 2.13 -2.56
CA ILE A 40 -12.17 2.55 -1.24
C ILE A 40 -11.64 1.35 -0.47
N SER A 41 -12.40 0.25 -0.43
CA SER A 41 -11.95 -1.00 0.20
C SER A 41 -10.63 -1.50 -0.41
N GLN A 42 -10.50 -1.47 -1.74
CA GLN A 42 -9.23 -1.85 -2.38
C GLN A 42 -8.04 -0.96 -1.96
N LEU A 43 -8.26 0.33 -1.73
CA LEU A 43 -7.19 1.23 -1.30
C LEU A 43 -6.75 0.93 0.13
N THR A 44 -7.66 0.63 1.05
CA THR A 44 -7.29 0.23 2.43
C THR A 44 -6.48 -1.06 2.42
N LEU A 45 -6.79 -2.01 1.53
CA LEU A 45 -6.10 -3.30 1.41
C LEU A 45 -4.70 -3.21 0.79
N ARG A 46 -4.44 -2.23 -0.08
CA ARG A 46 -3.22 -2.16 -0.89
C ARG A 46 -2.24 -1.08 -0.45
N THR A 47 -2.70 -0.05 0.23
CA THR A 47 -1.87 1.09 0.61
C THR A 47 -1.13 0.80 1.91
N ASN A 48 0.20 0.69 1.82
CA ASN A 48 1.09 0.45 2.96
C ASN A 48 2.06 1.61 3.24
N GLN A 49 2.42 2.43 2.24
CA GLN A 49 3.42 3.49 2.40
C GLN A 49 2.85 4.75 3.02
N PHE A 50 1.62 5.11 2.65
CA PHE A 50 0.89 6.21 3.24
C PHE A 50 -0.45 5.74 3.77
N ASN A 51 -0.39 5.01 4.88
CA ASN A 51 -1.54 4.57 5.66
C ASN A 51 -1.17 4.70 7.14
N LEU A 52 -1.85 5.59 7.85
CA LEU A 52 -1.48 5.97 9.20
C LEU A 52 -1.81 4.85 10.20
N THR A 53 -2.96 4.18 10.06
CA THR A 53 -3.40 3.15 11.01
C THR A 53 -3.16 1.73 10.52
N THR A 54 -2.91 1.54 9.22
CA THR A 54 -2.77 0.23 8.55
C THR A 54 -3.99 -0.69 8.62
N VAL A 55 -5.12 -0.16 9.11
CA VAL A 55 -6.37 -0.91 9.21
C VAL A 55 -6.91 -1.18 7.81
N ARG A 56 -7.20 -2.45 7.56
CA ARG A 56 -7.73 -2.96 6.29
C ARG A 56 -9.23 -3.11 6.43
N ARG A 57 -9.99 -2.53 5.50
CA ARG A 57 -11.45 -2.56 5.52
C ARG A 57 -12.01 -3.14 4.23
N SER A 58 -12.81 -4.18 4.37
CA SER A 58 -13.74 -4.67 3.36
C SER A 58 -14.83 -3.63 3.08
N GLU A 59 -15.53 -3.79 1.96
CA GLU A 59 -16.68 -2.94 1.62
C GLU A 59 -17.78 -2.97 2.70
N ALA A 60 -18.04 -4.14 3.28
CA ALA A 60 -19.02 -4.31 4.34
C ALA A 60 -18.62 -3.56 5.62
N GLU A 61 -17.33 -3.60 5.99
CA GLU A 61 -16.81 -2.87 7.16
C GLU A 61 -16.86 -1.36 6.95
N VAL A 62 -16.58 -0.86 5.74
CA VAL A 62 -16.74 0.58 5.43
C VAL A 62 -18.20 0.99 5.57
N LYS A 63 -19.15 0.20 5.05
CA LYS A 63 -20.59 0.46 5.20
C LYS A 63 -21.04 0.43 6.66
N ALA A 64 -20.56 -0.54 7.43
CA ALA A 64 -20.87 -0.64 8.86
C ALA A 64 -20.31 0.56 9.64
N LEU A 65 -19.10 1.02 9.29
CA LEU A 65 -18.50 2.22 9.87
C LEU A 65 -19.37 3.45 9.61
N MET A 66 -19.81 3.64 8.37
CA MET A 66 -20.74 4.72 8.00
C MET A 66 -22.07 4.64 8.76
N ALA A 67 -22.64 3.43 8.88
CA ALA A 67 -23.87 3.20 9.63
C ALA A 67 -23.72 3.48 11.14
N SER A 68 -22.50 3.37 11.68
CA SER A 68 -22.18 3.70 13.08
C SER A 68 -21.98 5.21 13.33
N GLY A 69 -22.22 6.06 12.33
CA GLY A 69 -22.07 7.52 12.44
C GLY A 69 -20.68 8.05 12.08
N ALA A 70 -19.81 7.22 11.49
CA ALA A 70 -18.57 7.72 10.92
C ALA A 70 -18.81 8.36 9.55
N GLU A 71 -18.09 9.44 9.28
CA GLU A 71 -18.05 10.07 7.97
C GLU A 71 -16.89 9.52 7.15
N VAL A 72 -17.10 9.44 5.84
CA VAL A 72 -16.09 8.99 4.87
C VAL A 72 -15.94 10.06 3.81
N LEU A 73 -14.71 10.50 3.58
CA LEU A 73 -14.36 11.37 2.45
C LEU A 73 -13.43 10.63 1.50
N ARG A 74 -13.71 10.71 0.21
CA ARG A 74 -12.81 10.32 -0.86
C ARG A 74 -12.04 11.53 -1.36
N CYS A 75 -10.86 11.29 -1.91
CA CYS A 75 -10.13 12.29 -2.67
C CYS A 75 -9.75 11.75 -4.04
N THR A 76 -10.17 12.48 -5.07
CA THR A 76 -9.76 12.30 -6.45
C THR A 76 -8.82 13.44 -6.84
N VAL A 77 -7.84 13.13 -7.68
CA VAL A 77 -6.82 14.10 -8.10
C VAL A 77 -6.72 14.08 -9.62
N ARG A 78 -6.70 15.27 -10.22
CA ARG A 78 -6.42 15.50 -11.64
C ARG A 78 -5.23 16.43 -11.79
N ASP A 79 -4.42 16.20 -12.82
CA ASP A 79 -3.45 17.20 -13.30
C ASP A 79 -3.72 17.52 -14.76
N ARG A 80 -2.97 18.48 -15.32
CA ARG A 80 -3.11 18.87 -16.74
C ARG A 80 -2.89 17.73 -17.76
N PHE A 81 -2.26 16.64 -17.34
CA PHE A 81 -1.92 15.50 -18.19
C PHE A 81 -2.88 14.32 -18.05
N GLY A 82 -3.73 14.29 -17.01
CA GLY A 82 -4.73 13.25 -16.83
C GLY A 82 -5.26 13.08 -15.40
N ASP A 83 -6.16 12.12 -15.27
CA ASP A 83 -6.86 11.79 -14.02
C ASP A 83 -6.13 10.65 -13.27
N TYR A 84 -5.81 10.88 -11.99
CA TYR A 84 -5.23 9.86 -11.11
C TYR A 84 -6.29 8.93 -10.51
N GLY A 85 -7.56 9.34 -10.59
CA GLY A 85 -8.72 8.70 -10.01
C GLY A 85 -8.77 8.89 -8.49
N LEU A 86 -9.50 7.97 -7.83
CA LEU A 86 -9.59 7.93 -6.38
C LEU A 86 -8.23 7.51 -5.80
N VAL A 87 -7.61 8.44 -5.06
CA VAL A 87 -6.25 8.30 -4.52
C VAL A 87 -6.18 8.46 -3.01
N GLY A 88 -7.12 9.16 -2.37
CA GLY A 88 -7.13 9.37 -0.93
C GLY A 88 -8.44 8.95 -0.29
N VAL A 89 -8.36 8.50 0.97
CA VAL A 89 -9.53 8.18 1.79
C VAL A 89 -9.30 8.68 3.20
N LEU A 90 -10.30 9.39 3.72
CA LEU A 90 -10.43 9.76 5.13
C LEU A 90 -11.68 9.08 5.70
N MET A 91 -11.56 8.51 6.88
CA MET A 91 -12.70 8.05 7.68
C MET A 91 -12.52 8.61 9.09
N TYR A 92 -13.55 9.25 9.63
CA TYR A 92 -13.47 9.89 10.95
C TYR A 92 -14.83 9.89 11.65
N ARG A 93 -14.82 10.14 12.95
CA ARG A 93 -16.02 10.43 13.75
C ARG A 93 -15.91 11.80 14.37
N VAL A 94 -17.07 12.44 14.54
CA VAL A 94 -17.17 13.70 15.29
C VAL A 94 -17.39 13.35 16.76
N GLY A 95 -16.31 13.42 17.55
CA GLY A 95 -16.35 13.21 19.00
C GLY A 95 -16.83 14.45 19.75
N GLU A 96 -16.73 14.43 21.09
CA GLU A 96 -17.13 15.56 21.93
C GLU A 96 -16.17 16.75 21.74
N ASP A 97 -14.88 16.55 21.98
CA ASP A 97 -13.85 17.61 21.92
C ASP A 97 -13.03 17.62 20.63
N ALA A 98 -13.04 16.51 19.89
CA ALA A 98 -12.11 16.25 18.79
C ALA A 98 -12.81 15.61 17.59
N LEU A 99 -12.19 15.78 16.43
CA LEU A 99 -12.45 14.93 15.27
C LEU A 99 -11.55 13.69 15.35
N GLU A 100 -12.14 12.52 15.52
CA GLU A 100 -11.40 11.26 15.72
C GLU A 100 -11.17 10.57 14.37
N VAL A 101 -9.93 10.57 13.89
CA VAL A 101 -9.58 9.94 12.62
C VAL A 101 -9.43 8.44 12.81
N ASP A 102 -10.15 7.67 12.00
CA ASP A 102 -10.08 6.22 11.95
C ASP A 102 -9.18 5.72 10.80
N THR A 103 -9.28 6.38 9.65
CA THR A 103 -8.50 6.07 8.45
C THR A 103 -7.98 7.35 7.83
N PHE A 104 -6.67 7.40 7.60
CA PHE A 104 -6.04 8.37 6.72
C PHE A 104 -5.08 7.59 5.84
N LEU A 105 -5.39 7.53 4.54
CA LEU A 105 -4.49 6.94 3.56
C LEU A 105 -4.44 7.71 2.25
N LEU A 106 -3.31 7.55 1.57
CA LEU A 106 -3.04 8.13 0.26
C LEU A 106 -2.33 7.12 -0.64
N SER A 107 -2.73 7.08 -1.91
CA SER A 107 -2.02 6.33 -2.94
C SER A 107 -0.64 6.94 -3.16
N CYS A 108 0.37 6.09 -3.33
CA CYS A 108 1.75 6.50 -3.61
C CYS A 108 1.93 7.38 -4.87
N ARG A 109 0.94 7.42 -5.77
CA ARG A 109 1.00 8.17 -7.04
C ARG A 109 0.96 9.70 -6.86
N VAL A 110 0.45 10.16 -5.72
CA VAL A 110 0.26 11.59 -5.42
C VAL A 110 0.99 12.03 -4.15
N LEU A 111 1.78 11.14 -3.57
CA LEU A 111 2.54 11.40 -2.35
C LEU A 111 3.61 12.48 -2.59
N GLY A 112 3.76 13.41 -1.65
CA GLY A 112 4.77 14.47 -1.73
C GLY A 112 4.40 15.58 -2.71
N ARG A 113 3.11 15.70 -3.05
CA ARG A 113 2.58 16.73 -3.95
C ARG A 113 1.61 17.68 -3.25
N GLY A 114 1.62 17.70 -1.91
CA GLY A 114 0.73 18.54 -1.10
C GLY A 114 -0.69 17.99 -0.94
N VAL A 115 -1.01 16.82 -1.51
CA VAL A 115 -2.34 16.21 -1.37
C VAL A 115 -2.58 15.77 0.08
N GLU A 116 -1.56 15.22 0.75
CA GLU A 116 -1.58 14.89 2.16
C GLU A 116 -1.88 16.10 3.06
N HIS A 117 -1.29 17.27 2.76
CA HIS A 117 -1.55 18.52 3.46
C HIS A 117 -2.99 18.98 3.24
N ALA A 118 -3.49 18.88 2.00
CA ALA A 118 -4.86 19.24 1.67
C ALA A 118 -5.91 18.38 2.38
N LEU A 119 -5.65 17.08 2.54
CA LEU A 119 -6.52 16.19 3.30
C LEU A 119 -6.54 16.54 4.78
N LEU A 120 -5.37 16.80 5.39
CA LEU A 120 -5.33 17.18 6.80
C LEU A 120 -6.00 18.54 7.03
N ARG A 121 -5.80 19.49 6.11
CA ARG A 121 -6.50 20.78 6.12
C ARG A 121 -8.01 20.60 6.09
N LYS A 122 -8.50 19.70 5.24
CA LYS A 122 -9.92 19.40 5.16
C LYS A 122 -10.46 18.88 6.49
N LEU A 123 -9.71 18.01 7.18
CA LEU A 123 -10.08 17.56 8.54
C LEU A 123 -10.10 18.73 9.53
N GLY A 124 -9.13 19.64 9.48
CA GLY A 124 -9.10 20.84 10.30
C GLY A 124 -10.28 21.77 10.04
N GLU A 125 -10.64 22.00 8.77
CA GLU A 125 -11.84 22.76 8.37
C GLU A 125 -13.13 22.12 8.89
N VAL A 126 -13.26 20.79 8.77
CA VAL A 126 -14.41 20.04 9.28
C VAL A 126 -14.50 20.14 10.81
N ALA A 127 -13.38 19.95 11.50
CA ALA A 127 -13.30 20.07 12.94
C ALA A 127 -13.65 21.48 13.42
N ARG A 128 -13.16 22.52 12.75
CA ARG A 128 -13.50 23.93 13.03
C ARG A 128 -14.99 24.19 12.84
N ALA A 129 -15.57 23.72 11.72
CA ALA A 129 -16.99 23.88 11.45
C ALA A 129 -17.88 23.14 12.46
N ALA A 130 -17.41 22.00 12.97
CA ALA A 130 -18.08 21.21 14.00
C ALA A 130 -17.81 21.71 15.45
N GLY A 131 -17.11 22.85 15.62
CA GLY A 131 -16.81 23.44 16.92
C GLY A 131 -15.83 22.62 17.77
N LYS A 132 -14.99 21.79 17.15
CA LYS A 132 -13.99 20.96 17.82
C LYS A 132 -12.70 21.72 18.06
N THR A 133 -11.93 21.29 19.05
CA THR A 133 -10.69 21.95 19.46
C THR A 133 -9.46 21.33 18.81
N ARG A 134 -9.55 20.05 18.45
CA ARG A 134 -8.44 19.28 17.85
C ARG A 134 -8.90 18.21 16.86
N VAL A 135 -7.93 17.67 16.13
CA VAL A 135 -8.06 16.50 15.25
C VAL A 135 -7.12 15.43 15.80
N ASP A 136 -7.71 14.31 16.22
CA ASP A 136 -6.99 13.18 16.82
C ASP A 136 -6.64 12.18 15.72
N VAL A 137 -5.34 12.05 15.41
CA VAL A 137 -4.82 11.24 14.31
C VAL A 137 -4.00 10.07 14.85
N PRO A 138 -4.53 8.85 14.88
CA PRO A 138 -3.78 7.67 15.30
C PRO A 138 -2.77 7.22 14.26
N PHE A 139 -1.64 6.69 14.73
CA PHE A 139 -0.57 6.16 13.90
C PHE A 139 -0.08 4.81 14.44
N ALA A 140 -0.17 3.77 13.61
CA ALA A 140 0.36 2.44 13.89
C ALA A 140 1.67 2.24 13.11
N PRO A 141 2.85 2.25 13.77
CA PRO A 141 4.14 2.19 13.08
C PRO A 141 4.38 0.84 12.42
N THR A 142 4.92 0.89 11.20
CA THR A 142 5.42 -0.28 10.46
C THR A 142 6.72 0.07 9.73
N ALA A 143 7.45 -0.95 9.27
CA ALA A 143 8.64 -0.74 8.44
C ALA A 143 8.35 -0.03 7.10
N LYS A 144 7.08 0.02 6.66
CA LYS A 144 6.70 0.53 5.32
C LYS A 144 6.05 1.91 5.35
N ASN A 145 5.49 2.37 6.47
CA ASN A 145 4.80 3.64 6.57
C ASN A 145 5.66 4.78 7.15
N GLU A 146 6.99 4.67 7.08
CA GLU A 146 7.94 5.76 7.37
C GLU A 146 7.56 7.07 6.65
N PRO A 147 7.11 7.08 5.38
CA PRO A 147 6.68 8.32 4.72
C PRO A 147 5.46 8.99 5.37
N ALA A 148 4.49 8.20 5.85
CA ALA A 148 3.34 8.73 6.59
C ALA A 148 3.77 9.30 7.94
N LYS A 149 4.66 8.61 8.65
CA LYS A 149 5.21 9.07 9.93
C LYS A 149 5.88 10.43 9.77
N ASN A 150 6.77 10.55 8.79
CA ASN A 150 7.52 11.78 8.52
C ASN A 150 6.58 12.96 8.24
N PHE A 151 5.47 12.70 7.53
CA PHE A 151 4.47 13.74 7.25
C PHE A 151 3.81 14.23 8.53
N VAL A 152 3.27 13.33 9.37
CA VAL A 152 2.57 13.76 10.58
C VAL A 152 3.54 14.38 11.60
N ASP A 153 4.76 13.84 11.71
CA ASP A 153 5.82 14.42 12.54
C ASP A 153 6.19 15.85 12.10
N SER A 154 6.26 16.10 10.79
CA SER A 154 6.61 17.44 10.27
C SER A 154 5.59 18.52 10.62
N LEU A 155 4.36 18.12 10.96
CA LEU A 155 3.27 19.04 11.27
C LEU A 155 2.98 19.16 12.77
N GLY A 156 3.37 18.17 13.58
CA GLY A 156 2.92 18.12 14.95
C GLY A 156 3.61 17.09 15.83
N ALA A 157 4.91 16.85 15.64
CA ALA A 157 5.68 15.96 16.52
C ALA A 157 5.57 16.32 18.02
N GLU A 158 5.36 17.60 18.34
CA GLU A 158 5.13 18.08 19.72
C GLU A 158 3.75 17.72 20.29
N TYR A 159 2.77 17.42 19.44
CA TYR A 159 1.42 17.01 19.82
C TYR A 159 1.24 15.49 19.84
N ARG A 160 2.34 14.74 19.80
CA ARG A 160 2.35 13.29 19.79
C ARG A 160 2.30 12.74 21.21
N GLU A 161 1.36 11.84 21.44
CA GLU A 161 1.29 10.99 22.62
C GLU A 161 1.60 9.54 22.25
N ASP A 162 2.40 8.86 23.06
CA ASP A 162 2.66 7.43 22.88
C ASP A 162 1.47 6.61 23.40
N THR A 163 1.11 5.57 22.65
CA THR A 163 0.06 4.60 23.03
C THR A 163 0.64 3.20 23.07
N ALA A 164 -0.12 2.21 23.54
CA ALA A 164 0.35 0.82 23.64
C ALA A 164 0.78 0.25 22.27
N ASP A 165 0.09 0.61 21.20
CA ASP A 165 0.26 0.03 19.86
C ASP A 165 0.78 1.05 18.82
N GLY A 166 1.20 2.24 19.24
CA GLY A 166 1.68 3.28 18.33
C GLY A 166 1.65 4.68 18.93
N PHE A 167 1.13 5.64 18.17
CA PHE A 167 1.09 7.05 18.55
C PHE A 167 -0.30 7.64 18.29
N LEU A 168 -0.65 8.66 19.05
CA LEU A 168 -1.82 9.50 18.82
C LEU A 168 -1.36 10.95 18.68
N TYR A 169 -1.58 11.55 17.52
CA TYR A 169 -1.29 12.96 17.30
C TYR A 169 -2.54 13.79 17.58
N ARG A 170 -2.52 14.58 18.64
CA ARG A 170 -3.65 15.44 19.06
C ARG A 170 -3.47 16.84 18.51
N LEU A 171 -3.66 16.99 17.20
CA LEU A 171 -3.35 18.21 16.48
C LEU A 171 -4.39 19.30 16.79
N PRO A 172 -4.00 20.49 17.31
CA PRO A 172 -4.92 21.60 17.44
C PRO A 172 -5.59 21.91 16.09
N VAL A 173 -6.86 22.31 16.11
CA VAL A 173 -7.61 22.59 14.86
C VAL A 173 -6.89 23.58 13.96
N GLU A 174 -6.25 24.59 14.54
CA GLU A 174 -5.49 25.59 13.76
C GLU A 174 -4.24 25.01 13.10
N VAL A 175 -3.58 24.03 13.71
CA VAL A 175 -2.43 23.34 13.09
C VAL A 175 -2.92 22.49 11.92
N ALA A 176 -3.99 21.72 12.12
CA ALA A 176 -4.57 20.89 11.06
C ALA A 176 -5.11 21.75 9.91
N ALA A 177 -5.88 22.79 10.20
CA ALA A 177 -6.55 23.66 9.23
C ALA A 177 -5.60 24.61 8.49
N ASN A 178 -4.39 24.83 9.00
CA ASN A 178 -3.35 25.61 8.32
C ASN A 178 -2.22 24.72 7.77
N ALA A 179 -2.44 23.39 7.70
CA ALA A 179 -1.51 22.47 7.09
C ALA A 179 -1.23 22.90 5.64
N SER A 180 0.00 23.38 5.42
CA SER A 180 0.44 23.92 4.13
C SER A 180 1.64 23.14 3.65
N TYR A 181 1.69 22.91 2.34
CA TYR A 181 2.83 22.27 1.71
C TYR A 181 3.92 23.33 1.54
N THR A 182 4.99 23.25 2.33
CA THR A 182 6.19 24.07 2.12
C THR A 182 7.28 23.21 1.49
N THR A 183 7.85 23.67 0.38
CA THR A 183 8.76 22.90 -0.49
C THR A 183 10.03 22.38 0.18
N GLY A 184 10.37 22.87 1.38
CA GLY A 184 11.51 22.40 2.19
C GLY A 184 11.38 20.95 2.73
N TYR A 185 10.19 20.36 2.77
CA TYR A 185 10.00 18.97 3.19
C TYR A 185 10.72 17.97 2.28
N GLN A 186 10.87 18.30 0.98
CA GLN A 186 11.59 17.45 0.05
C GLN A 186 13.11 17.61 0.12
N GLU A 187 13.66 18.78 0.43
CA GLU A 187 15.11 18.95 0.55
C GLU A 187 15.68 18.05 1.65
N GLN A 188 15.01 18.00 2.80
CA GLN A 188 15.39 17.09 3.88
C GLN A 188 15.18 15.61 3.51
N GLN A 189 14.10 15.24 2.79
CA GLN A 189 13.92 13.86 2.32
C GLN A 189 14.91 13.46 1.22
N LEU A 190 15.27 14.36 0.31
CA LEU A 190 16.24 14.15 -0.77
C LEU A 190 17.66 14.10 -0.21
N GLU A 191 18.00 14.93 0.79
CA GLU A 191 19.27 14.87 1.49
C GLU A 191 19.41 13.61 2.33
N VAL A 192 18.39 13.23 3.11
CA VAL A 192 18.38 11.97 3.86
C VAL A 192 18.41 10.77 2.92
N SER A 193 17.69 10.82 1.79
CA SER A 193 17.73 9.79 0.75
C SER A 193 19.05 9.77 -0.02
N ARG A 194 19.71 10.92 -0.25
CA ARG A 194 21.05 11.03 -0.87
C ARG A 194 22.10 10.47 0.08
N GLN A 195 22.06 10.83 1.35
CA GLN A 195 22.97 10.34 2.39
C GLN A 195 22.78 8.83 2.62
N ARG A 196 21.52 8.35 2.67
CA ARG A 196 21.21 6.90 2.69
C ARG A 196 21.68 6.20 1.40
N LYS A 197 21.53 6.82 0.21
CA LYS A 197 22.04 6.26 -1.06
C LYS A 197 23.55 6.21 -1.12
N VAL A 198 24.28 7.20 -0.61
CA VAL A 198 25.76 7.19 -0.60
C VAL A 198 26.28 6.10 0.34
N LYS A 199 25.69 5.92 1.53
CA LYS A 199 26.03 4.79 2.42
C LYS A 199 25.61 3.42 1.86
N ALA A 200 24.44 3.32 1.20
CA ALA A 200 23.95 2.07 0.61
C ALA A 200 24.67 1.66 -0.69
N LYS A 201 25.20 2.63 -1.46
CA LYS A 201 25.94 2.37 -2.71
C LYS A 201 27.29 1.70 -2.46
N VAL A 202 27.86 1.86 -1.26
CA VAL A 202 29.05 1.11 -0.81
C VAL A 202 28.67 -0.30 -0.31
N ALA A 203 27.41 -0.54 0.09
CA ALA A 203 26.98 -1.78 0.72
C ALA A 203 26.26 -2.80 -0.20
N ASP A 204 25.79 -2.42 -1.41
CA ASP A 204 25.01 -3.36 -2.24
C ASP A 204 25.26 -3.26 -3.77
N SER A 205 26.53 -3.31 -4.17
CA SER A 205 26.93 -3.46 -5.58
C SER A 205 26.38 -4.74 -6.23
N THR A 206 26.17 -5.79 -5.43
CA THR A 206 25.66 -7.09 -5.86
C THR A 206 24.21 -7.08 -6.33
N LYS A 207 23.28 -6.35 -5.68
CA LYS A 207 21.90 -6.26 -6.18
C LYS A 207 21.81 -5.53 -7.51
N SER A 208 22.59 -4.45 -7.70
CA SER A 208 22.59 -3.70 -8.96
C SER A 208 23.04 -4.56 -10.13
N GLN A 209 24.11 -5.34 -9.95
CA GLN A 209 24.60 -6.29 -10.96
C GLN A 209 23.58 -7.38 -11.27
N ARG A 210 22.86 -7.88 -10.26
CA ARG A 210 21.81 -8.88 -10.43
C ARG A 210 20.65 -8.36 -11.27
N TYR A 211 20.14 -7.16 -10.98
CA TYR A 211 19.05 -6.58 -11.77
C TYR A 211 19.48 -6.28 -13.20
N GLN A 212 20.73 -5.82 -13.38
CA GLN A 212 21.30 -5.62 -14.71
C GLN A 212 21.33 -6.93 -15.50
N ARG A 213 21.85 -8.00 -14.90
CA ARG A 213 21.84 -9.35 -15.48
C ARG A 213 20.44 -9.84 -15.83
N ILE A 214 19.47 -9.69 -14.92
CA ILE A 214 18.06 -10.05 -15.20
C ILE A 214 17.55 -9.28 -16.41
N ALA A 215 17.80 -7.97 -16.48
CA ALA A 215 17.30 -7.11 -17.54
C ALA A 215 17.96 -7.37 -18.91
N THR A 216 19.19 -7.86 -18.94
CA THR A 216 19.97 -8.02 -20.19
C THR A 216 20.10 -9.45 -20.67
N GLU A 217 20.06 -10.44 -19.76
CA GLU A 217 20.39 -11.84 -20.09
C GLU A 217 19.19 -12.78 -19.94
N ILE A 218 18.18 -12.42 -19.15
CA ILE A 218 17.07 -13.32 -18.85
C ILE A 218 15.87 -13.01 -19.75
N THR A 219 15.42 -14.03 -20.49
CA THR A 219 14.30 -13.92 -21.44
C THR A 219 13.08 -14.72 -21.02
N ARG A 220 13.22 -15.60 -20.02
CA ARG A 220 12.16 -16.48 -19.53
C ARG A 220 11.66 -16.05 -18.15
N PRO A 221 10.34 -15.92 -17.93
CA PRO A 221 9.78 -15.45 -16.65
C PRO A 221 10.21 -16.28 -15.42
N GLU A 222 10.38 -17.58 -15.60
CA GLU A 222 10.86 -18.50 -14.56
C GLU A 222 12.26 -18.15 -14.07
N GLU A 223 13.18 -17.85 -14.98
CA GLU A 223 14.55 -17.48 -14.68
C GLU A 223 14.64 -16.12 -13.98
N VAL A 224 13.68 -15.22 -14.25
CA VAL A 224 13.58 -13.91 -13.55
C VAL A 224 13.24 -14.13 -12.08
N VAL A 225 12.24 -14.98 -11.80
CA VAL A 225 11.84 -15.30 -10.42
C VAL A 225 12.99 -16.02 -9.71
N GLU A 226 13.60 -17.04 -10.34
CA GLU A 226 14.74 -17.75 -9.77
C GLU A 226 15.93 -16.81 -9.50
N ALA A 227 16.27 -15.91 -10.42
CA ALA A 227 17.36 -14.95 -10.23
C ALA A 227 17.10 -13.96 -9.09
N LEU A 228 15.84 -13.55 -8.89
CA LEU A 228 15.43 -12.74 -7.74
C LEU A 228 15.62 -13.50 -6.42
N HIS A 229 15.29 -14.79 -6.41
CA HIS A 229 15.35 -15.68 -5.24
C HIS A 229 16.66 -16.47 -5.08
N ALA A 230 17.66 -16.27 -5.95
CA ALA A 230 18.89 -17.07 -6.08
C ALA A 230 19.85 -17.09 -4.86
N ARG A 231 19.44 -16.60 -3.69
CA ARG A 231 20.18 -16.74 -2.43
C ARG A 231 19.41 -17.65 -1.48
N ASN A 232 19.72 -18.95 -1.58
CA ASN A 232 19.39 -20.03 -0.65
C ASN A 232 17.89 -20.37 -0.49
N LEU A 233 17.62 -21.68 -0.36
CA LEU A 233 16.36 -22.15 0.22
C LEU A 233 16.21 -21.50 1.59
N THR A 234 15.17 -20.69 1.74
CA THR A 234 14.91 -20.00 3.00
C THR A 234 14.08 -20.93 3.87
N GLN A 235 14.44 -21.10 5.14
CA GLN A 235 13.63 -21.90 6.06
C GLN A 235 12.32 -21.16 6.37
N ARG A 236 11.25 -21.91 6.57
CA ARG A 236 9.98 -21.39 7.09
C ARG A 236 10.26 -20.63 8.40
N PRO A 237 9.80 -19.38 8.56
CA PRO A 237 10.07 -18.61 9.78
C PRO A 237 9.63 -19.37 11.04
N ASP A 238 10.51 -19.45 12.04
CA ASP A 238 10.25 -20.17 13.31
C ASP A 238 9.06 -19.60 14.09
N THR A 239 8.70 -18.33 13.82
CA THR A 239 7.53 -17.66 14.39
C THR A 239 6.21 -18.18 13.86
N MET A 240 6.21 -18.98 12.78
CA MET A 240 5.00 -19.59 12.24
C MET A 240 4.68 -20.87 13.04
N GLY A 241 3.44 -21.00 13.52
CA GLY A 241 2.97 -22.13 14.35
C GLY A 241 3.10 -23.51 13.70
N ALA A 242 2.53 -24.56 14.30
CA ALA A 242 2.75 -25.94 13.84
C ALA A 242 2.43 -26.17 12.34
N ARG A 243 3.35 -26.84 11.62
CA ARG A 243 3.19 -27.15 10.20
C ARG A 243 2.12 -28.23 10.00
N VAL A 244 1.12 -27.92 9.17
CA VAL A 244 0.11 -28.90 8.73
C VAL A 244 0.54 -29.57 7.43
N ALA A 245 0.69 -30.90 7.43
CA ALA A 245 1.07 -31.66 6.25
C ALA A 245 -0.06 -31.72 5.19
N PRO A 246 0.28 -31.87 3.89
CA PRO A 246 -0.70 -32.02 2.83
C PRO A 246 -1.51 -33.33 2.97
N ARG A 247 -2.83 -33.19 2.86
CA ARG A 247 -3.84 -34.23 3.09
C ARG A 247 -4.35 -34.83 1.79
N SER A 248 -4.24 -34.10 0.67
CA SER A 248 -4.66 -34.55 -0.66
C SER A 248 -3.54 -34.48 -1.69
N GLU A 249 -3.74 -35.15 -2.83
CA GLU A 249 -2.82 -35.09 -3.96
C GLU A 249 -2.71 -33.68 -4.57
N THR A 250 -3.82 -32.96 -4.65
CA THR A 250 -3.86 -31.57 -5.10
C THR A 250 -3.04 -30.68 -4.16
N GLU A 251 -3.20 -30.85 -2.84
CA GLU A 251 -2.40 -30.11 -1.85
C GLU A 251 -0.92 -30.45 -1.96
N ARG A 252 -0.53 -31.72 -2.13
CA ARG A 252 0.88 -32.11 -2.33
C ARG A 252 1.49 -31.40 -3.54
N ARG A 253 0.81 -31.44 -4.68
CA ARG A 253 1.27 -30.78 -5.91
C ARG A 253 1.37 -29.26 -5.77
N LEU A 254 0.44 -28.64 -5.05
CA LEU A 254 0.47 -27.21 -4.76
C LEU A 254 1.58 -26.85 -3.79
N VAL A 255 1.81 -27.63 -2.74
CA VAL A 255 2.94 -27.45 -1.82
C VAL A 255 4.25 -27.49 -2.61
N THR A 256 4.48 -28.51 -3.44
CA THR A 256 5.69 -28.59 -4.28
C THR A 256 5.84 -27.38 -5.20
N LEU A 257 4.74 -26.91 -5.79
CA LEU A 257 4.76 -25.71 -6.62
C LEU A 257 5.12 -24.46 -5.81
N TRP A 258 4.53 -24.27 -4.63
CA TRP A 258 4.82 -23.13 -3.76
C TRP A 258 6.27 -23.14 -3.29
N GLN A 259 6.79 -24.32 -2.91
CA GLN A 259 8.19 -24.48 -2.52
C GLN A 259 9.13 -24.06 -3.66
N ARG A 260 8.81 -24.42 -4.91
CA ARG A 260 9.57 -24.00 -6.09
C ARG A 260 9.49 -22.48 -6.33
N VAL A 261 8.29 -21.90 -6.25
CA VAL A 261 8.07 -20.49 -6.55
C VAL A 261 8.68 -19.58 -5.48
N LEU A 262 8.58 -19.97 -4.21
CA LEU A 262 9.02 -19.16 -3.07
C LEU A 262 10.45 -19.49 -2.63
N HIS A 263 11.00 -20.62 -3.07
CA HIS A 263 12.26 -21.17 -2.57
C HIS A 263 12.25 -21.34 -1.04
N VAL A 264 11.12 -21.77 -0.48
CA VAL A 264 10.93 -22.04 0.96
C VAL A 264 10.60 -23.51 1.16
N GLU A 265 11.32 -24.19 2.04
CA GLU A 265 11.09 -25.59 2.40
C GLU A 265 11.38 -25.83 3.88
N PRO A 266 10.51 -26.56 4.62
CA PRO A 266 9.21 -27.11 4.22
C PRO A 266 8.03 -26.13 4.36
N ILE A 267 7.04 -26.22 3.47
CA ILE A 267 5.78 -25.46 3.54
C ILE A 267 4.64 -26.35 4.07
N GLY A 268 3.76 -25.81 4.92
CA GLY A 268 2.52 -26.42 5.37
C GLY A 268 1.29 -25.92 4.59
N VAL A 269 0.21 -26.69 4.58
CA VAL A 269 -0.97 -26.35 3.75
C VAL A 269 -1.76 -25.13 4.24
N THR A 270 -1.57 -24.76 5.50
CA THR A 270 -2.19 -23.60 6.15
C THR A 270 -1.29 -22.37 6.16
N ASP A 271 -0.05 -22.48 5.66
CA ASP A 271 0.87 -21.34 5.61
C ASP A 271 0.40 -20.33 4.58
N ARG A 272 0.45 -19.04 4.94
CA ARG A 272 0.00 -17.96 4.07
C ARG A 272 1.10 -17.59 3.09
N PHE A 273 0.74 -17.44 1.81
CA PHE A 273 1.67 -17.15 0.72
C PHE A 273 2.55 -15.92 1.00
N MET A 274 1.95 -14.86 1.56
CA MET A 274 2.64 -13.60 1.86
C MET A 274 3.59 -13.72 3.05
N ASP A 275 3.25 -14.54 4.05
CA ASP A 275 4.08 -14.74 5.25
C ASP A 275 5.35 -15.54 4.92
N LEU A 276 5.26 -16.38 3.89
CA LEU A 276 6.39 -17.11 3.30
C LEU A 276 7.25 -16.24 2.35
N GLY A 277 7.03 -14.92 2.30
CA GLY A 277 7.78 -14.01 1.44
C GLY A 277 7.22 -13.84 0.03
N GLY A 278 5.97 -14.25 -0.21
CA GLY A 278 5.29 -14.09 -1.49
C GLY A 278 5.20 -12.64 -1.96
N THR A 279 5.37 -12.42 -3.27
CA THR A 279 5.27 -11.12 -3.93
C THR A 279 4.24 -11.15 -5.07
N SER A 280 3.89 -10.00 -5.63
CA SER A 280 3.01 -9.94 -6.81
C SER A 280 3.60 -10.65 -8.03
N LEU A 281 4.92 -10.60 -8.21
CA LEU A 281 5.60 -11.31 -9.30
C LEU A 281 5.58 -12.83 -9.07
N ALA A 282 5.89 -13.28 -7.85
CA ALA A 282 5.78 -14.69 -7.48
C ALA A 282 4.32 -15.19 -7.61
N SER A 283 3.34 -14.35 -7.27
CA SER A 283 1.91 -14.65 -7.44
C SER A 283 1.54 -14.81 -8.93
N ALA A 284 2.04 -13.92 -9.80
CA ALA A 284 1.80 -13.99 -11.24
C ALA A 284 2.39 -15.26 -11.83
N TYR A 285 3.62 -15.59 -11.44
CA TYR A 285 4.29 -16.83 -11.85
C TYR A 285 3.57 -18.08 -11.32
N LEU A 286 3.15 -18.07 -10.04
CA LEU A 286 2.37 -19.14 -9.44
C LEU A 286 1.09 -19.41 -10.24
N PHE A 287 0.30 -18.39 -10.57
CA PHE A 287 -0.95 -18.58 -11.31
C PHE A 287 -0.74 -18.99 -12.75
N ALA A 288 0.32 -18.51 -13.42
CA ALA A 288 0.68 -18.98 -14.75
C ALA A 288 1.01 -20.49 -14.74
N GLU A 289 1.73 -20.96 -13.71
CA GLU A 289 2.07 -22.37 -13.56
C GLU A 289 0.86 -23.22 -13.12
N ILE A 290 -0.07 -22.65 -12.37
CA ILE A 290 -1.37 -23.28 -12.07
C ILE A 290 -2.19 -23.47 -13.34
N GLU A 291 -2.28 -22.44 -14.18
CA GLU A 291 -2.97 -22.51 -15.47
C GLU A 291 -2.33 -23.58 -16.36
N ARG A 292 -1.00 -23.66 -16.40
CA ARG A 292 -0.27 -24.67 -17.19
C ARG A 292 -0.53 -26.11 -16.72
N ARG A 293 -0.61 -26.34 -15.40
CA ARG A 293 -0.72 -27.69 -14.81
C ARG A 293 -2.16 -28.17 -14.62
N TRP A 294 -3.09 -27.27 -14.37
CA TRP A 294 -4.50 -27.59 -14.09
C TRP A 294 -5.47 -27.04 -15.14
N GLY A 295 -5.01 -26.27 -16.13
CA GLY A 295 -5.87 -25.69 -17.18
C GLY A 295 -6.84 -24.62 -16.67
N ARG A 296 -6.62 -24.10 -15.46
CA ARG A 296 -7.53 -23.14 -14.81
C ARG A 296 -6.85 -21.80 -14.61
N ARG A 297 -7.45 -20.76 -15.17
CA ARG A 297 -7.00 -19.37 -15.03
C ARG A 297 -7.74 -18.69 -13.87
N PHE A 298 -6.99 -18.00 -13.04
CA PHE A 298 -7.52 -17.20 -11.92
C PHE A 298 -7.00 -15.76 -11.99
N PRO A 299 -7.79 -14.76 -11.56
CA PRO A 299 -7.28 -13.41 -11.40
C PRO A 299 -6.24 -13.36 -10.28
N LEU A 300 -5.25 -12.48 -10.41
CA LEU A 300 -4.19 -12.33 -9.39
C LEU A 300 -4.74 -11.99 -7.99
N SER A 301 -5.89 -11.32 -7.92
CA SER A 301 -6.56 -11.02 -6.65
C SER A 301 -6.94 -12.27 -5.84
N THR A 302 -7.07 -13.44 -6.49
CA THR A 302 -7.36 -14.70 -5.81
C THR A 302 -6.33 -15.04 -4.74
N ILE A 303 -5.06 -14.64 -4.87
CA ILE A 303 -4.05 -14.88 -3.82
C ILE A 303 -4.33 -14.11 -2.53
N LEU A 304 -5.10 -13.03 -2.58
CA LEU A 304 -5.45 -12.22 -1.42
C LEU A 304 -6.58 -12.85 -0.60
N GLU A 305 -7.47 -13.58 -1.28
CA GLU A 305 -8.64 -14.23 -0.67
C GLU A 305 -8.36 -15.70 -0.32
N ARG A 306 -7.59 -16.38 -1.17
CA ARG A 306 -7.24 -17.81 -1.10
C ARG A 306 -5.74 -17.95 -0.92
N ASP A 307 -5.26 -17.37 0.16
CA ASP A 307 -3.86 -17.15 0.48
C ASP A 307 -3.11 -18.35 1.06
N THR A 308 -3.71 -19.55 1.09
CA THR A 308 -3.09 -20.79 1.58
C THR A 308 -3.26 -21.92 0.57
N VAL A 309 -2.38 -22.93 0.63
CA VAL A 309 -2.48 -24.12 -0.24
C VAL A 309 -3.82 -24.84 -0.05
N GLU A 310 -4.31 -24.98 1.18
CA GLU A 310 -5.60 -25.59 1.47
C GLU A 310 -6.76 -24.87 0.75
N LYS A 311 -6.82 -23.53 0.89
CA LYS A 311 -7.87 -22.72 0.24
C LYS A 311 -7.77 -22.81 -1.29
N MET A 312 -6.56 -22.84 -1.83
CA MET A 312 -6.31 -22.92 -3.27
C MET A 312 -6.62 -24.32 -3.83
N ALA A 313 -6.32 -25.38 -3.08
CA ALA A 313 -6.67 -26.75 -3.44
C ALA A 313 -8.20 -26.93 -3.51
N ARG A 314 -8.95 -26.39 -2.54
CA ARG A 314 -10.42 -26.36 -2.59
C ARG A 314 -10.92 -25.65 -3.85
N LEU A 315 -10.37 -24.47 -4.16
CA LEU A 315 -10.74 -23.73 -5.37
C LEU A 315 -10.51 -24.54 -6.66
N LEU A 316 -9.40 -25.29 -6.73
CA LEU A 316 -9.08 -26.17 -7.86
C LEU A 316 -10.03 -27.37 -7.98
N LEU A 317 -10.60 -27.84 -6.87
CA LEU A 317 -11.51 -28.99 -6.83
C LEU A 317 -12.98 -28.59 -7.07
N THR A 318 -13.45 -27.45 -6.54
CA THR A 318 -14.86 -27.06 -6.59
C THR A 318 -15.31 -26.44 -7.91
N GLY A 319 -14.40 -26.20 -8.87
CA GLY A 319 -14.77 -25.59 -10.15
C GLY A 319 -15.21 -24.12 -10.06
N GLU A 320 -15.29 -23.53 -8.85
CA GLU A 320 -15.73 -22.15 -8.65
C GLU A 320 -14.83 -21.20 -9.43
N ARG A 321 -15.42 -20.47 -10.39
CA ARG A 321 -14.75 -19.34 -11.04
C ARG A 321 -14.70 -18.21 -10.02
N ALA A 322 -13.50 -17.71 -9.73
CA ALA A 322 -13.39 -16.42 -9.04
C ALA A 322 -14.20 -15.39 -9.82
N PRO A 323 -14.99 -14.52 -9.18
CA PRO A 323 -15.82 -13.56 -9.88
C PRO A 323 -14.95 -12.73 -10.80
N VAL A 324 -15.17 -12.88 -12.11
CA VAL A 324 -14.57 -12.03 -13.13
C VAL A 324 -15.23 -10.67 -12.93
N ARG A 325 -14.53 -9.75 -12.24
CA ARG A 325 -14.95 -8.35 -12.23
C ARG A 325 -14.81 -7.82 -13.66
N ALA A 326 -15.96 -7.58 -14.29
CA ALA A 326 -16.08 -6.78 -15.51
C ALA A 326 -15.61 -5.35 -15.24
#